data_AF-A0A962Y928-F1
#
_entry.id   AF-A0A962Y928-F1
#
_cell.length_a   1.000
_cell.length_b   1.000
_cell.length_c   1.000
_cell.angle_alpha   90.00
_cell.angle_beta   90.00
_cell.angle_gamma   90.00
#
_symmetry.space_group_name_H-M   'P 1'
#
loop_
_entity.id
_entity.type
_entity.pdbx_description
1 polymer ?
#
loop_
_entity_poly.entity_id
_entity_poly.type
_entity_poly.pdbx_seq_one_letter_code
_entity_poly.pdbx_strand_id
1 'polypeptide(L)'
;ERLTRLINQVLDMAKLESGRVDWNMRDLDLREPLREAIAATSQLFREKDVTLNEQLGSEPVPLHGDSDRLTQVFINLLSNAVKFSPKTTG
;
A
#
# COMPACT_ATOMS: atom_id res chain seq x y z
N GLU A 1 -14.65 -11.87 -6.62
CA GLU A 1 -13.50 -11.11 -6.08
C GLU A 1 -13.83 -10.05 -5.02
N ARG A 2 -14.93 -9.30 -5.10
CA ARG A 2 -15.28 -8.28 -4.09
C ARG A 2 -15.56 -8.88 -2.69
N LEU A 3 -16.24 -10.04 -2.64
CA LEU A 3 -16.56 -10.71 -1.37
C LEU A 3 -15.31 -11.27 -0.68
N THR A 4 -14.42 -11.90 -1.44
CA THR A 4 -13.15 -12.46 -0.94
C THR A 4 -12.28 -11.38 -0.31
N ARG A 5 -12.18 -10.20 -0.92
CA ARG A 5 -11.45 -9.07 -0.35
C ARG A 5 -12.03 -8.59 0.99
N LEU A 6 -13.36 -8.49 1.10
CA LEU A 6 -14.01 -8.08 2.35
C LEU A 6 -13.81 -9.12 3.46
N ILE A 7 -13.91 -10.41 3.13
CA ILE A 7 -13.64 -11.49 4.08
C ILE A 7 -12.19 -11.42 4.57
N ASN A 8 -11.23 -11.23 3.66
CA ASN A 8 -9.82 -11.11 4.02
C ASN A 8 -9.56 -9.89 4.91
N GLN A 9 -10.15 -8.73 4.61
CA GLN A 9 -10.02 -7.53 5.44
C GLN A 9 -10.58 -7.73 6.86
N VAL A 10 -11.72 -8.40 7.00
CA VAL A 10 -12.32 -8.71 8.31
C VAL A 10 -11.45 -9.70 9.09
N LEU A 11 -10.93 -10.74 8.43
CA LEU A 11 -10.05 -11.73 9.06
C LEU A 11 -8.72 -11.11 9.50
N ASP A 12 -8.13 -10.24 8.70
CA ASP A 12 -6.90 -9.54 9.03
C ASP A 12 -7.09 -8.59 10.21
N MET A 13 -8.23 -7.88 10.25
CA MET A 13 -8.59 -7.01 11.39
C MET A 13 -8.81 -7.81 12.67
N ALA A 14 -9.53 -8.94 12.61
CA ALA A 14 -9.73 -9.82 13.76
C ALA A 14 -8.40 -10.39 14.29
N LYS A 15 -7.45 -10.74 13.40
CA LYS A 15 -6.11 -11.19 13.81
C LYS A 15 -5.33 -10.09 14.53
N LEU A 16 -5.34 -8.86 13.99
CA LEU A 16 -4.73 -7.69 14.63
C LEU A 16 -5.29 -7.43 16.03
N GLU A 17 -6.62 -7.43 16.18
CA GLU A 17 -7.30 -7.21 17.46
C GLU A 17 -7.04 -8.32 18.49
N SER A 18 -6.86 -9.56 18.02
CA SER A 18 -6.55 -10.70 18.90
C SER A 18 -5.09 -10.75 19.38
N GLY A 19 -4.22 -9.85 18.87
CA GLY A 19 -2.79 -9.86 19.16
C GLY A 19 -2.02 -11.05 18.57
N ARG A 20 -2.66 -11.84 17.68
CA ARG A 20 -2.08 -13.05 17.05
C ARG A 20 -1.41 -12.76 15.71
N VAL A 21 -0.94 -11.54 15.51
CA VAL A 21 -0.20 -11.21 14.30
C VAL A 21 1.26 -11.53 14.56
N ASP A 22 1.75 -12.54 13.85
CA ASP A 22 3.18 -12.77 13.73
C ASP A 22 3.75 -11.69 12.82
N TRP A 23 4.49 -10.76 13.44
CA TRP A 23 5.17 -9.68 12.73
C TRP A 23 6.52 -10.17 12.23
N ASN A 24 6.81 -9.97 10.94
CA ASN A 24 8.14 -10.22 10.39
C ASN A 24 8.98 -8.94 10.46
N MET A 25 9.31 -8.52 11.68
CA MET A 25 10.06 -7.28 11.92
C MET A 25 11.51 -7.42 11.47
N ARG A 26 11.96 -6.51 10.60
CA ARG A 26 13.34 -6.43 10.12
C ARG A 26 13.75 -4.99 9.87
N ASP A 27 15.05 -4.75 9.85
CA ASP A 27 15.58 -3.48 9.34
C ASP A 27 15.37 -3.44 7.83
N LEU A 28 14.78 -2.35 7.35
CA LEU A 28 14.44 -2.12 5.94
C LEU A 28 14.59 -0.65 5.58
N ASP A 29 14.70 -0.39 4.28
CA ASP A 29 14.52 0.95 3.72
C ASP A 29 13.04 1.12 3.34
N LEU A 30 12.33 2.07 3.96
CA LEU A 30 10.90 2.30 3.75
C LEU A 30 10.53 2.56 2.29
N ARG A 31 11.50 3.00 1.48
CA ARG A 31 11.31 3.22 0.05
C ARG A 31 11.04 1.93 -0.71
N GLU A 32 11.54 0.78 -0.26
CA GLU A 32 11.32 -0.53 -0.90
C GLU A 32 9.83 -0.92 -0.94
N PRO A 33 9.13 -1.06 0.21
CA PRO A 33 7.70 -1.41 0.21
C PRO A 33 6.83 -0.35 -0.48
N LEU A 34 7.23 0.92 -0.45
CA LEU A 34 6.54 1.98 -1.19
C LEU A 34 6.66 1.80 -2.71
N ARG A 35 7.87 1.51 -3.22
CA ARG A 35 8.09 1.24 -4.65
C ARG A 35 7.31 0.02 -5.12
N GLU A 36 7.28 -1.05 -4.32
CA GLU A 36 6.46 -2.23 -4.61
C GLU A 36 4.97 -1.89 -4.73
N ALA A 37 4.45 -1.10 -3.79
CA ALA A 37 3.06 -0.66 -3.81
C ALA A 37 2.73 0.23 -5.02
N ILE A 38 3.65 1.12 -5.40
CA ILE A 38 3.53 1.95 -6.62
C ILE A 38 3.47 1.06 -7.87
N ALA A 39 4.37 0.09 -7.99
CA ALA A 39 4.38 -0.85 -9.11
C ALA A 39 3.06 -1.64 -9.20
N ALA A 40 2.60 -2.18 -8.06
CA ALA A 40 1.37 -2.96 -7.94
C ALA A 40 0.10 -2.16 -8.28
N THR A 41 0.10 -0.84 -8.05
CA THR A 41 -1.05 0.04 -8.32
C THR A 41 -0.96 0.81 -9.63
N SER A 42 0.16 0.73 -10.35
CA SER A 42 0.41 1.51 -11.57
C SER A 42 -0.68 1.38 -12.65
N GLN A 43 -1.24 0.18 -12.82
CA GLN A 43 -2.33 -0.07 -13.77
C GLN A 43 -3.62 0.66 -13.37
N LEU A 44 -3.92 0.72 -12.08
CA LEU A 44 -5.12 1.40 -11.56
C LEU A 44 -5.07 2.91 -11.84
N PHE A 45 -3.90 3.53 -11.69
CA PHE A 45 -3.68 4.94 -12.04
C PHE A 45 -3.87 5.18 -13.55
N ARG A 46 -3.31 4.31 -14.41
CA ARG A 46 -3.49 4.38 -15.87
C ARG A 46 -4.95 4.28 -16.29
N GLU A 47 -5.69 3.30 -15.76
CA GLU A 47 -7.10 3.09 -16.11
C GLU A 47 -8.03 4.23 -15.69
N LYS A 48 -7.62 5.01 -14.69
CA LYS A 48 -8.38 6.13 -14.14
C LYS A 48 -7.90 7.49 -14.65
N ASP A 49 -6.89 7.50 -15.50
CA ASP A 49 -6.24 8.69 -16.03
C ASP A 49 -5.79 9.66 -14.92
N VAL A 50 -5.19 9.09 -13.88
CA VAL A 50 -4.63 9.82 -12.74
C VAL A 50 -3.11 9.72 -12.81
N THR A 51 -2.43 10.87 -12.74
CA THR A 51 -0.96 10.91 -12.71
C THR A 51 -0.47 10.74 -11.27
N LEU A 52 0.42 9.78 -11.04
CA LEU A 52 1.15 9.63 -9.79
C LEU A 52 2.51 10.34 -9.92
N ASN A 53 2.78 11.31 -9.04
CA ASN A 53 4.07 11.99 -8.97
C ASN A 53 4.86 11.47 -7.77
N GLU A 54 6.03 10.87 -8.03
CA GLU A 54 6.91 10.31 -7.02
C GLU A 54 7.99 11.30 -6.60
N GLN A 55 7.96 11.76 -5.35
CA GLN A 55 8.99 12.61 -4.77
C GLN A 55 9.80 11.82 -3.73
N LEU A 56 10.59 10.87 -4.24
CA LEU A 56 11.43 10.01 -3.40
C LEU A 56 12.87 10.54 -3.39
N GLY A 57 13.40 10.83 -2.21
CA GLY A 57 14.82 11.18 -2.04
C GLY A 57 15.75 10.01 -2.41
N SER A 58 17.00 10.33 -2.72
CA SER A 58 18.06 9.36 -3.03
C SER A 58 18.57 8.60 -1.80
N GLU A 59 18.43 9.19 -0.62
CA GLU A 59 18.87 8.60 0.64
C GLU A 59 17.91 7.51 1.15
N PRO A 60 18.43 6.42 1.75
CA PRO A 60 17.61 5.44 2.45
C PRO A 60 16.79 6.06 3.59
N VAL A 61 15.60 5.52 3.83
CA VAL A 61 14.77 5.85 4.99
C VAL A 61 14.72 4.62 5.89
N PRO A 62 15.71 4.43 6.78
CA PRO A 62 15.80 3.23 7.60
C PRO A 62 14.64 3.13 8.59
N LEU A 63 14.03 1.96 8.68
CA LEU A 63 12.94 1.64 9.58
C LEU A 63 13.10 0.19 10.07
N HIS A 64 12.75 -0.05 11.33
CA HIS A 64 12.53 -1.41 11.82
C HIS A 64 11.04 -1.74 11.70
N GLY A 65 10.68 -2.64 10.78
CA GLY A 65 9.28 -2.86 10.41
C GLY A 65 9.03 -4.15 9.64
N ASP A 66 7.74 -4.43 9.41
CA ASP A 66 7.29 -5.52 8.55
C ASP A 66 7.02 -4.99 7.15
N SER A 67 7.88 -5.38 6.20
CA SER A 67 7.86 -4.93 4.81
C SER A 67 6.54 -5.22 4.11
N ASP A 68 6.03 -6.45 4.24
CA ASP A 68 4.83 -6.90 3.51
C ASP A 68 3.59 -6.14 4.01
N ARG A 69 3.53 -5.92 5.33
CA ARG A 69 2.46 -5.13 5.94
C ARG A 69 2.52 -3.67 5.49
N LEU A 70 3.71 -3.07 5.42
CA LEU A 70 3.89 -1.70 4.91
C LEU A 70 3.49 -1.59 3.43
N THR A 71 3.90 -2.54 2.59
CA THR A 71 3.46 -2.61 1.17
C THR A 71 1.93 -2.61 1.10
N GLN A 72 1.26 -3.42 1.92
CA GLN A 72 -0.20 -3.47 1.95
C GLN A 72 -0.84 -2.14 2.40
N VAL A 73 -0.27 -1.47 3.40
CA VAL A 73 -0.71 -0.13 3.82
C VAL A 73 -0.62 0.85 2.65
N PHE A 74 0.52 0.89 1.96
CA PHE A 74 0.71 1.78 0.82
C PHE A 74 -0.24 1.45 -0.34
N ILE A 75 -0.48 0.17 -0.66
CA ILE A 75 -1.48 -0.24 -1.66
C ILE A 75 -2.87 0.28 -1.29
N ASN A 76 -3.27 0.15 -0.01
CA ASN A 76 -4.56 0.64 0.46
C ASN A 76 -4.68 2.16 0.32
N LEU A 77 -3.63 2.90 0.67
CA LEU A 77 -3.60 4.36 0.54
C LEU A 77 -3.63 4.80 -0.93
N LEU A 78 -2.80 4.21 -1.79
CA LEU A 78 -2.72 4.53 -3.22
C LEU A 78 -4.01 4.18 -3.96
N SER A 79 -4.60 3.02 -3.68
CA SER A 79 -5.88 2.64 -4.29
C SER A 79 -7.03 3.56 -3.84
N ASN A 80 -7.02 4.01 -2.59
CA ASN A 80 -7.94 5.05 -2.12
C ASN A 80 -7.68 6.38 -2.84
N ALA A 81 -6.42 6.79 -3.00
CA ALA A 81 -6.06 8.02 -3.70
C ALA A 81 -6.60 8.03 -5.13
N VAL A 82 -6.41 6.95 -5.91
CA VAL A 82 -6.97 6.86 -7.26
C VAL A 82 -8.50 6.89 -7.25
N LYS A 83 -9.12 6.15 -6.33
CA LYS A 83 -10.59 6.05 -6.26
C LYS A 83 -11.26 7.39 -6.01
N PHE A 84 -10.62 8.26 -5.22
CA PHE A 84 -11.18 9.55 -4.80
C PHE A 84 -10.53 10.76 -5.47
N SER A 85 -9.54 10.55 -6.34
CA SER A 85 -8.98 11.62 -7.14
C SER A 85 -10.04 12.13 -8.13
N PRO A 86 -10.24 13.46 -8.22
CA PRO A 86 -11.04 14.01 -9.31
C PRO A 86 -10.40 13.62 -10.64
N LYS A 87 -11.24 13.42 -11.67
CA LYS A 87 -10.73 13.25 -13.03
C LYS A 87 -9.99 14.52 -13.39
N THR A 88 -8.80 14.39 -13.99
CA THR A 88 -8.12 15.52 -14.60
C THR A 88 -9.04 16.09 -15.68
N THR A 89 -9.75 17.18 -15.36
CA THR A 89 -10.45 17.96 -16.37
C THR A 89 -9.35 18.65 -17.17
N GLY A 90 -9.12 18.18 -18.39
CA GLY A 90 -8.30 18.90 -19.37
C GLY A 90 -8.87 20.27 -19.67
#